data_AF-A0A917SVS9-F1
#
_entry.id   AF-A0A917SVS9-F1
#
_cell.length_a   1.000
_cell.length_b   1.000
_cell.length_c   1.000
_cell.angle_alpha   90.00
_cell.angle_beta   90.00
_cell.angle_gamma   90.00
#
_symmetry.space_group_name_H-M   'P 1'
#
loop_
_entity.id
_entity.type
_entity.pdbx_description
1 polymer ?
#
loop_
_entity_poly.entity_id
_entity_poly.type
_entity_poly.pdbx_seq_one_letter_code
_entity_poly.pdbx_strand_id
1 'polypeptide(L)'
;MSAVEHGGGPDDGDDRLVKALDEALIELDRADGRTPAGGPPADAAALRQRRAGLRTVLSTVGSRVTAERSARAHEAAEAAMAAVAAARAIETDGDRESHRSRTVAQPFRIGFLAGLGLILAYITFLVVDSLQSTLIVIAVAAILAIGLDPAVGWLVRRGLRRGLAVTAVFLGMLIALAGAAYAIIPPIVTEVSAFITSVPSLLERLQDAPTIKNLDAKFGIIQQLQNSDFIKNLTGGAASTIVSVGVTVAGIAGDLFVCLVLALFFLAGFPRIKAGAFRLAPASRRARVTDLGEKILKQMGGYLAGATIVAIQAGVVAGLFAAVAGLPYPWAIALGAALLDFVPVVGPIIVGLSMTLIGLSQSLTLGIVAAAFYVCQHLFEAYWLYPRVMRRQVDISTLAVVLAILIGGALLGVTGALLAVPVAAGVQLIMREVVMPMQERH
;
A
#
# COMPACT_ATOMS: atom_id res chain seq x y z
N MET A 1 31.68 -21.53 24.98
CA MET A 1 31.16 -20.16 25.10
C MET A 1 29.90 -20.26 25.95
N SER A 2 30.04 -20.28 27.27
CA SER A 2 30.29 -19.15 28.19
C SER A 2 29.03 -18.32 28.44
N ALA A 3 28.63 -18.34 29.71
CA ALA A 3 27.89 -17.34 30.48
C ALA A 3 26.47 -16.96 30.02
N VAL A 4 25.49 -17.35 30.83
CA VAL A 4 24.29 -16.53 31.04
C VAL A 4 24.31 -16.08 32.50
N GLU A 5 24.38 -14.77 32.63
CA GLU A 5 24.45 -13.98 33.84
C GLU A 5 23.17 -14.09 34.69
N HIS A 6 23.36 -13.87 35.98
CA HIS A 6 22.35 -13.54 36.96
C HIS A 6 21.58 -12.27 36.58
N GLY A 7 20.25 -12.36 36.52
CA GLY A 7 19.33 -11.24 36.64
C GLY A 7 18.23 -11.62 37.64
N GLY A 8 18.36 -11.19 38.90
CA GLY A 8 17.39 -11.46 39.96
C GLY A 8 16.16 -10.57 39.83
N GLY A 9 14.98 -11.19 39.68
CA GLY A 9 13.68 -10.52 39.84
C GLY A 9 13.34 -10.30 41.31
N PRO A 10 12.28 -9.52 41.62
CA PRO A 10 11.92 -9.17 43.00
C PRO A 10 11.58 -10.37 43.91
N ASP A 11 11.34 -11.57 43.36
CA ASP A 11 11.12 -12.83 44.09
C ASP A 11 12.43 -13.58 44.46
N ASP A 12 13.57 -13.24 43.84
CA ASP A 12 14.85 -13.96 44.03
C ASP A 12 15.53 -13.64 45.38
N GLY A 13 15.12 -12.55 46.05
CA GLY A 13 15.59 -12.18 47.39
C GLY A 13 14.94 -13.02 48.50
N ASP A 14 13.63 -13.26 48.39
CA ASP A 14 12.84 -13.96 49.41
C ASP A 14 13.04 -15.48 49.35
N ASP A 15 13.20 -16.05 48.16
CA ASP A 15 13.51 -17.48 48.00
C ASP A 15 14.90 -17.84 48.57
N ARG A 16 15.87 -16.91 48.51
CA ARG A 16 17.18 -17.09 49.14
C ARG A 16 17.11 -17.02 50.66
N LEU A 17 16.24 -16.17 51.22
CA LEU A 17 16.03 -16.04 52.67
C LEU A 17 15.30 -17.25 53.26
N VAL A 18 14.25 -17.77 52.61
CA VAL A 18 13.53 -18.98 53.07
C VAL A 18 14.44 -20.20 53.02
N LYS A 19 15.23 -20.35 51.95
CA LYS A 19 16.20 -21.44 51.82
C LYS A 19 17.30 -21.37 52.88
N ALA A 20 17.78 -20.17 53.21
CA ALA A 20 18.76 -19.96 54.28
C ALA A 20 18.18 -20.25 55.68
N LEU A 21 16.89 -19.96 55.91
CA LEU A 21 16.18 -20.27 57.16
C LEU A 21 15.96 -21.78 57.36
N ASP A 22 15.60 -22.50 56.30
CA ASP A 22 15.45 -23.96 56.33
C ASP A 22 16.80 -24.66 56.52
N GLU A 23 17.86 -24.19 55.84
CA GLU A 23 19.21 -24.71 56.05
C GLU A 23 19.68 -24.49 57.51
N ALA A 24 19.39 -23.33 58.10
CA ALA A 24 19.71 -23.04 59.50
C ALA A 24 18.94 -23.92 60.50
N LEU A 25 17.66 -24.23 60.22
CA LEU A 25 16.86 -25.13 61.05
C LEU A 25 17.33 -26.58 60.98
N ILE A 26 17.72 -27.05 59.78
CA ILE A 26 18.28 -28.39 59.58
C ILE A 26 19.65 -28.52 60.26
N GLU A 27 20.46 -27.46 60.26
CA GLU A 27 21.76 -27.44 60.93
C GLU A 27 21.63 -27.44 62.46
N LEU A 28 20.59 -26.78 63.01
CA LEU A 28 20.20 -26.86 64.42
C LEU A 28 19.77 -28.28 64.83
N ASP A 29 19.00 -28.98 63.99
CA ASP A 29 18.52 -30.35 64.26
C ASP A 29 19.69 -31.37 64.23
N ARG A 30 20.64 -31.20 63.32
CA ARG A 30 21.89 -31.97 63.30
C ARG A 30 22.78 -31.71 64.52
N ALA A 31 22.75 -30.50 65.08
CA ALA A 31 23.50 -30.13 66.27
C ALA A 31 22.89 -30.67 67.57
N ASP A 32 21.57 -30.95 67.60
CA ASP A 32 20.91 -31.62 68.73
C ASP A 32 21.19 -33.13 68.75
N GLY A 33 21.39 -33.75 67.59
CA GLY A 33 21.87 -35.14 67.47
C GLY A 33 23.33 -35.36 67.89
N ARG A 34 24.10 -34.27 68.08
CA ARG A 34 25.51 -34.30 68.52
C ARG A 34 25.65 -33.65 69.90
N THR A 35 25.02 -34.21 70.93
CA THR A 35 25.41 -33.86 72.31
C THR A 35 26.65 -34.69 72.70
N PRO A 36 27.78 -34.07 73.10
CA PRO A 36 28.94 -34.85 73.54
C PRO A 36 28.62 -35.53 74.87
N ALA A 37 28.77 -36.84 74.93
CA ALA A 37 28.65 -37.61 76.15
C ALA A 37 29.87 -37.31 77.05
N GLY A 38 29.75 -36.36 77.99
CA GLY A 38 30.81 -36.15 78.99
C GLY A 38 30.82 -34.86 79.82
N GLY A 39 29.93 -33.88 79.60
CA GLY A 39 29.90 -32.62 80.38
C GLY A 39 28.90 -32.62 81.56
N PRO A 40 29.08 -31.75 82.59
CA PRO A 40 28.18 -31.65 83.74
C PRO A 40 26.72 -31.40 83.31
N PRO A 41 25.72 -32.04 83.95
CA PRO A 41 24.33 -32.04 83.50
C PRO A 41 23.66 -30.65 83.49
N ALA A 42 24.20 -29.67 84.21
CA ALA A 42 23.66 -28.30 84.27
C ALA A 42 23.90 -27.49 82.99
N ASP A 43 25.08 -27.61 82.37
CA ASP A 43 25.45 -26.82 81.19
C ASP A 43 24.80 -27.37 79.90
N ALA A 44 24.62 -28.69 79.84
CA ALA A 44 23.89 -29.34 78.73
C ALA A 44 22.40 -28.95 78.72
N ALA A 45 21.79 -28.75 79.89
CA ALA A 45 20.40 -28.33 80.01
C ALA A 45 20.20 -26.87 79.58
N ALA A 46 21.10 -25.97 80.00
CA ALA A 46 21.05 -24.56 79.63
C ALA A 46 21.26 -24.34 78.12
N LEU A 47 22.16 -25.11 77.50
CA LEU A 47 22.39 -25.06 76.05
C LEU A 47 21.20 -25.62 75.25
N ARG A 48 20.55 -26.69 75.73
CA ARG A 48 19.30 -27.21 75.14
C ARG A 48 18.17 -26.19 75.23
N GLN A 49 18.06 -25.48 76.35
CA GLN A 49 17.03 -24.45 76.53
C GLN A 49 17.26 -23.23 75.62
N ARG A 50 18.50 -22.77 75.45
CA ARG A 50 18.85 -21.69 74.51
C ARG A 50 18.60 -22.09 73.05
N ARG A 51 18.92 -23.32 72.66
CA ARG A 51 18.65 -23.84 71.30
C ARG A 51 17.16 -24.01 71.02
N ALA A 52 16.39 -24.47 72.02
CA ALA A 52 14.93 -24.54 71.93
C ALA A 52 14.29 -23.14 71.75
N GLY A 53 14.82 -22.12 72.44
CA GLY A 53 14.42 -20.73 72.25
C GLY A 53 14.74 -20.21 70.85
N LEU A 54 15.96 -20.46 70.35
CA LEU A 54 16.38 -20.03 69.01
C LEU A 54 15.56 -20.71 67.90
N ARG A 55 15.27 -22.00 68.05
CA ARG A 55 14.38 -22.77 67.17
C ARG A 55 12.96 -22.20 67.15
N THR A 56 12.46 -21.76 68.30
CA THR A 56 11.14 -21.11 68.40
C THR A 56 11.12 -19.77 67.67
N VAL A 57 12.17 -18.96 67.80
CA VAL A 57 12.26 -17.66 67.10
C VAL A 57 12.44 -17.84 65.58
N LEU A 58 13.30 -18.75 65.14
CA LEU A 58 13.53 -19.03 63.71
C LEU A 58 12.29 -19.63 63.02
N SER A 59 11.59 -20.55 63.70
CA SER A 59 10.31 -21.07 63.21
C SER A 59 9.20 -20.00 63.21
N THR A 60 9.20 -19.08 64.17
CA THR A 60 8.23 -17.96 64.20
C THR A 60 8.51 -16.95 63.08
N VAL A 61 9.77 -16.60 62.82
CA VAL A 61 10.16 -15.69 61.72
C VAL A 61 9.92 -16.34 60.36
N GLY A 62 10.29 -17.61 60.19
CA GLY A 62 9.95 -18.40 59.00
C GLY A 62 8.44 -18.53 58.79
N SER A 63 7.67 -18.71 59.87
CA SER A 63 6.20 -18.76 59.81
C SER A 63 5.56 -17.40 59.48
N ARG A 64 6.20 -16.27 59.81
CA ARG A 64 5.68 -14.92 59.49
C ARG A 64 6.00 -14.50 58.06
N VAL A 65 7.18 -14.85 57.54
CA VAL A 65 7.54 -14.63 56.13
C VAL A 65 6.71 -15.54 55.21
N THR A 66 6.41 -16.76 55.64
CA THR A 66 5.43 -17.63 54.94
C THR A 66 3.98 -17.20 55.17
N ALA A 67 3.65 -16.57 56.30
CA ALA A 67 2.32 -16.02 56.55
C ALA A 67 2.00 -14.77 55.72
N GLU A 68 2.96 -13.88 55.44
CA GLU A 68 2.76 -12.75 54.49
C GLU A 68 2.60 -13.24 53.05
N ARG A 69 3.28 -14.33 52.65
CA ARG A 69 2.97 -15.08 51.43
C ARG A 69 1.55 -15.64 51.46
N SER A 70 1.12 -16.20 52.59
CA SER A 70 -0.21 -16.77 52.75
C SER A 70 -1.33 -15.74 52.80
N ALA A 71 -1.09 -14.50 53.24
CA ALA A 71 -2.09 -13.44 53.30
C ALA A 71 -2.37 -12.85 51.91
N ARG A 72 -1.33 -12.60 51.09
CA ARG A 72 -1.51 -12.20 49.68
C ARG A 72 -2.00 -13.35 48.80
N ALA A 73 -1.61 -14.59 49.11
CA ALA A 73 -2.15 -15.78 48.47
C ALA A 73 -3.57 -16.13 48.96
N HIS A 74 -3.94 -15.83 50.22
CA HIS A 74 -5.32 -15.94 50.70
C HIS A 74 -6.17 -14.84 50.10
N GLU A 75 -5.71 -13.59 50.01
CA GLU A 75 -6.49 -12.52 49.40
C GLU A 75 -6.66 -12.75 47.88
N ALA A 76 -5.64 -13.27 47.20
CA ALA A 76 -5.73 -13.69 45.80
C ALA A 76 -6.52 -15.00 45.60
N ALA A 77 -6.46 -15.96 46.52
CA ALA A 77 -7.22 -17.21 46.48
C ALA A 77 -8.66 -17.03 46.96
N GLU A 78 -8.94 -16.08 47.84
CA GLU A 78 -10.27 -15.68 48.30
C GLU A 78 -10.91 -14.79 47.24
N ALA A 79 -10.16 -13.90 46.58
CA ALA A 79 -10.63 -13.21 45.38
C ALA A 79 -10.87 -14.17 44.19
N ALA A 80 -10.00 -15.18 44.00
CA ALA A 80 -10.17 -16.20 42.97
C ALA A 80 -11.28 -17.21 43.31
N MET A 81 -11.42 -17.63 44.58
CA MET A 81 -12.50 -18.51 45.03
C MET A 81 -13.82 -17.77 45.15
N ALA A 82 -13.84 -16.48 45.48
CA ALA A 82 -15.03 -15.63 45.38
C ALA A 82 -15.39 -15.38 43.91
N ALA A 83 -14.42 -15.24 43.00
CA ALA A 83 -14.67 -15.15 41.57
C ALA A 83 -15.14 -16.49 40.97
N VAL A 84 -14.62 -17.62 41.45
CA VAL A 84 -15.02 -18.98 41.02
C VAL A 84 -16.33 -19.42 41.68
N ALA A 85 -16.62 -19.00 42.92
CA ALA A 85 -17.89 -19.20 43.60
C ALA A 85 -18.96 -18.25 43.06
N ALA A 86 -18.61 -17.02 42.66
CA ALA A 86 -19.48 -16.14 41.88
C ALA A 86 -19.73 -16.72 40.48
N ALA A 87 -18.71 -17.25 39.81
CA ALA A 87 -18.86 -17.93 38.52
C ALA A 87 -19.72 -19.20 38.63
N ARG A 88 -19.56 -19.99 39.69
CA ARG A 88 -20.38 -21.18 39.98
C ARG A 88 -21.79 -20.83 40.45
N ALA A 89 -21.98 -19.77 41.24
CA ALA A 89 -23.31 -19.29 41.62
C ALA A 89 -24.08 -18.76 40.39
N ILE A 90 -23.38 -18.09 39.46
CA ILE A 90 -23.89 -17.68 38.14
C ILE A 90 -24.23 -18.90 37.26
N GLU A 91 -23.49 -20.00 37.40
CA GLU A 91 -23.72 -21.26 36.65
C GLU A 91 -24.84 -22.12 37.25
N THR A 92 -25.01 -22.15 38.58
CA THR A 92 -26.04 -22.98 39.25
C THR A 92 -27.38 -22.28 39.47
N ASP A 93 -27.42 -20.94 39.52
CA ASP A 93 -28.69 -20.19 39.49
C ASP A 93 -29.25 -20.09 38.06
N GLY A 94 -28.38 -20.34 37.06
CA GLY A 94 -28.74 -20.52 35.66
C GLY A 94 -29.62 -21.74 35.37
N ASP A 95 -29.75 -22.69 36.30
CA ASP A 95 -30.54 -23.92 36.11
C ASP A 95 -31.91 -23.91 36.81
N ARG A 96 -32.16 -23.02 37.79
CA ARG A 96 -33.47 -22.98 38.49
C ARG A 96 -34.38 -21.82 38.10
N GLU A 97 -33.87 -20.71 37.56
CA GLU A 97 -34.69 -19.66 36.93
C GLU A 97 -34.70 -19.71 35.39
N SER A 98 -34.22 -20.82 34.82
CA SER A 98 -34.11 -21.09 33.37
C SER A 98 -35.46 -21.18 32.63
N HIS A 99 -36.59 -21.08 33.34
CA HIS A 99 -37.93 -21.12 32.75
C HIS A 99 -38.67 -19.78 32.70
N ARG A 100 -38.15 -18.65 33.26
CA ARG A 100 -38.93 -17.39 33.22
C ARG A 100 -38.17 -16.08 32.92
N SER A 101 -36.84 -16.02 32.95
CA SER A 101 -36.10 -14.76 32.73
C SER A 101 -35.05 -14.80 31.60
N ARG A 102 -35.19 -15.74 30.65
CA ARG A 102 -34.28 -15.90 29.50
C ARG A 102 -34.27 -14.75 28.48
N THR A 103 -35.06 -13.69 28.65
CA THR A 103 -35.22 -12.68 27.60
C THR A 103 -34.32 -11.44 27.75
N VAL A 104 -33.65 -11.21 28.90
CA VAL A 104 -33.05 -9.88 29.18
C VAL A 104 -31.51 -9.85 29.35
N ALA A 105 -30.81 -10.96 29.64
CA ALA A 105 -29.34 -10.95 29.85
C ALA A 105 -28.49 -11.38 28.63
N GLN A 106 -29.07 -12.09 27.66
CA GLN A 106 -28.43 -12.41 26.38
C GLN A 106 -28.19 -11.17 25.47
N PRO A 107 -29.06 -10.14 25.45
CA PRO A 107 -28.83 -8.92 24.66
C PRO A 107 -27.54 -8.18 25.04
N PHE A 108 -27.18 -8.14 26.33
CA PHE A 108 -26.03 -7.36 26.80
C PHE A 108 -24.68 -7.99 26.40
N ARG A 109 -24.51 -9.31 26.56
CA ARG A 109 -23.29 -10.00 26.12
C ARG A 109 -23.14 -10.00 24.60
N ILE A 110 -24.22 -10.25 23.87
CA ILE A 110 -24.24 -10.18 22.40
C ILE A 110 -23.95 -8.74 21.96
N GLY A 111 -24.53 -7.74 22.63
CA GLY A 111 -24.26 -6.33 22.37
C GLY A 111 -22.82 -5.91 22.68
N PHE A 112 -22.20 -6.45 23.73
CA PHE A 112 -20.79 -6.17 24.07
C PHE A 112 -19.82 -6.84 23.11
N LEU A 113 -20.02 -8.11 22.74
CA LEU A 113 -19.21 -8.81 21.73
C LEU A 113 -19.39 -8.22 20.33
N ALA A 114 -20.63 -7.86 19.96
CA ALA A 114 -20.90 -7.16 18.72
C ALA A 114 -20.30 -5.75 18.73
N GLY A 115 -20.37 -5.03 19.86
CA GLY A 115 -19.76 -3.72 20.03
C GLY A 115 -18.23 -3.77 19.94
N LEU A 116 -17.59 -4.72 20.61
CA LEU A 116 -16.15 -4.96 20.52
C LEU A 116 -15.75 -5.36 19.10
N GLY A 117 -16.51 -6.25 18.46
CA GLY A 117 -16.32 -6.64 17.07
C GLY A 117 -16.48 -5.47 16.10
N LEU A 118 -17.44 -4.57 16.35
CA LEU A 118 -17.70 -3.39 15.54
C LEU A 118 -16.61 -2.32 15.75
N ILE A 119 -16.11 -2.15 16.97
CA ILE A 119 -14.95 -1.29 17.26
C ILE A 119 -13.69 -1.85 16.59
N LEU A 120 -13.45 -3.16 16.66
CA LEU A 120 -12.32 -3.80 16.00
C LEU A 120 -12.44 -3.68 14.47
N ALA A 121 -13.63 -3.88 13.92
CA ALA A 121 -13.91 -3.67 12.51
C ALA A 121 -13.73 -2.20 12.09
N TYR A 122 -14.15 -1.25 12.93
CA TYR A 122 -13.99 0.19 12.70
C TYR A 122 -12.52 0.63 12.76
N ILE A 123 -11.75 0.15 13.74
CA ILE A 123 -10.30 0.39 13.82
C ILE A 123 -9.60 -0.23 12.61
N THR A 124 -9.95 -1.47 12.25
CA THR A 124 -9.42 -2.13 11.05
C THR A 124 -9.77 -1.33 9.80
N PHE A 125 -11.00 -0.83 9.70
CA PHE A 125 -11.45 0.02 8.60
C PHE A 125 -10.63 1.34 8.54
N LEU A 126 -10.44 2.03 9.66
CA LEU A 126 -9.63 3.27 9.72
C LEU A 126 -8.17 3.03 9.35
N VAL A 127 -7.59 1.91 9.81
CA VAL A 127 -6.22 1.52 9.47
C VAL A 127 -6.12 1.18 7.98
N VAL A 128 -7.08 0.43 7.44
CA VAL A 128 -7.11 0.09 6.01
C VAL A 128 -7.29 1.35 5.15
N ASP A 129 -8.17 2.27 5.55
CA ASP A 129 -8.40 3.55 4.85
C ASP A 129 -7.13 4.41 4.84
N SER A 130 -6.45 4.53 5.99
CA SER A 130 -5.19 5.26 6.09
C SER A 130 -4.05 4.60 5.30
N LEU A 131 -4.04 3.26 5.22
CA LEU A 131 -3.04 2.50 4.48
C LEU A 131 -3.37 2.38 3.00
N GLN A 132 -4.60 2.66 2.56
CA GLN A 132 -5.03 2.44 1.18
C GLN A 132 -4.14 3.19 0.19
N SER A 133 -3.87 4.48 0.42
CA SER A 133 -3.00 5.28 -0.46
C SER A 133 -1.59 4.69 -0.55
N THR A 134 -1.04 4.26 0.58
CA THR A 134 0.30 3.66 0.66
C THR A 134 0.35 2.30 -0.03
N LEU A 135 -0.67 1.46 0.17
CA LEU A 135 -0.79 0.15 -0.47
C LEU A 135 -0.93 0.27 -1.98
N ILE A 136 -1.64 1.29 -2.47
CA ILE A 136 -1.74 1.59 -3.91
C ILE A 136 -0.35 1.94 -4.46
N VAL A 137 0.39 2.84 -3.82
CA VAL A 137 1.76 3.21 -4.27
C VAL A 137 2.67 1.98 -4.28
N ILE A 138 2.58 1.12 -3.26
CA ILE A 138 3.31 -0.15 -3.21
C ILE A 138 2.93 -1.07 -4.36
N ALA A 139 1.62 -1.21 -4.65
CA ALA A 139 1.13 -2.05 -5.73
C ALA A 139 1.56 -1.52 -7.11
N VAL A 140 1.46 -0.21 -7.35
CA VAL A 140 1.93 0.45 -8.58
C VAL A 140 3.43 0.23 -8.76
N ALA A 141 4.22 0.46 -7.71
CA ALA A 141 5.67 0.25 -7.74
C ALA A 141 6.05 -1.21 -8.04
N ALA A 142 5.33 -2.18 -7.45
CA ALA A 142 5.55 -3.59 -7.71
C ALA A 142 5.19 -3.97 -9.16
N ILE A 143 4.07 -3.46 -9.69
CA ILE A 143 3.65 -3.69 -11.07
C ILE A 143 4.65 -3.07 -12.05
N LEU A 144 5.10 -1.85 -11.78
CA LEU A 144 6.12 -1.17 -12.57
C LEU A 144 7.44 -1.98 -12.57
N ALA A 145 7.86 -2.49 -11.41
CA ALA A 145 9.02 -3.39 -11.33
C ALA A 145 8.83 -4.68 -12.15
N ILE A 146 7.63 -5.29 -12.12
CA ILE A 146 7.32 -6.48 -12.94
C ILE A 146 7.44 -6.16 -14.44
N GLY A 147 7.01 -4.98 -14.89
CA GLY A 147 7.13 -4.59 -16.30
C GLY A 147 8.53 -4.23 -16.75
N LEU A 148 9.37 -3.75 -15.83
CA LEU A 148 10.77 -3.45 -16.12
C LEU A 148 11.67 -4.71 -16.06
N ASP A 149 11.28 -5.76 -15.34
CA ASP A 149 12.08 -6.99 -15.20
C ASP A 149 12.39 -7.67 -16.56
N PRO A 150 11.49 -7.74 -17.57
CA PRO A 150 11.84 -8.19 -18.91
C PRO A 150 13.01 -7.45 -19.55
N ALA A 151 13.09 -6.13 -19.38
CA ALA A 151 14.19 -5.31 -19.87
C ALA A 151 15.48 -5.62 -19.09
N VAL A 152 15.40 -5.72 -17.76
CA VAL A 152 16.54 -6.12 -16.91
C VAL A 152 17.04 -7.51 -17.30
N GLY A 153 16.14 -8.48 -17.48
CA GLY A 153 16.46 -9.85 -17.89
C GLY A 153 17.07 -9.93 -19.29
N TRP A 154 16.72 -9.04 -20.22
CA TRP A 154 17.40 -8.92 -21.50
C TRP A 154 18.84 -8.43 -21.35
N LEU A 155 19.09 -7.42 -20.50
CA LEU A 155 20.45 -6.92 -20.23
C LEU A 155 21.30 -7.98 -19.52
N VAL A 156 20.72 -8.70 -18.55
CA VAL A 156 21.40 -9.80 -17.84
C VAL A 156 21.76 -10.94 -18.80
N ARG A 157 20.87 -11.30 -19.74
CA ARG A 157 21.16 -12.30 -20.78
C ARG A 157 22.29 -11.89 -21.73
N ARG A 158 22.58 -10.59 -21.85
CA ARG A 158 23.74 -10.05 -22.59
C ARG A 158 25.03 -9.99 -21.77
N GLY A 159 25.04 -10.55 -20.55
CA GLY A 159 26.22 -10.69 -19.72
C GLY A 159 26.40 -9.63 -18.63
N LEU A 160 25.45 -8.69 -18.47
CA LEU A 160 25.52 -7.70 -17.40
C LEU A 160 25.15 -8.31 -16.04
N ARG A 161 25.87 -7.91 -14.98
CA ARG A 161 25.49 -8.23 -13.60
C ARG A 161 24.13 -7.60 -13.30
N ARG A 162 23.25 -8.32 -12.59
CA ARG A 162 21.88 -7.86 -12.30
C ARG A 162 21.81 -6.43 -11.74
N GLY A 163 22.71 -6.07 -10.82
CA GLY A 163 22.77 -4.72 -10.26
C GLY A 163 22.95 -3.64 -11.35
N LEU A 164 23.90 -3.84 -12.26
CA LEU A 164 24.16 -2.92 -13.37
C LEU A 164 22.99 -2.89 -14.36
N ALA A 165 22.38 -4.04 -14.64
CA ALA A 165 21.21 -4.12 -15.50
C ALA A 165 20.01 -3.35 -14.93
N VAL A 166 19.75 -3.48 -13.62
CA VAL A 166 18.70 -2.74 -12.91
C VAL A 166 18.98 -1.25 -12.96
N THR A 167 20.20 -0.82 -12.63
CA THR A 167 20.58 0.61 -12.68
C THR A 167 20.45 1.18 -14.09
N ALA A 168 20.89 0.45 -15.12
CA ALA A 168 20.81 0.92 -16.50
C ALA A 168 19.36 1.07 -16.99
N VAL A 169 18.50 0.09 -16.71
CA VAL A 169 17.07 0.17 -17.08
C VAL A 169 16.37 1.29 -16.32
N PHE A 170 16.61 1.38 -15.01
CA PHE A 170 15.98 2.40 -14.18
C PHE A 170 16.45 3.81 -14.55
N LEU A 171 17.75 4.01 -14.81
CA LEU A 171 18.29 5.28 -15.27
C LEU A 171 17.74 5.65 -16.66
N GLY A 172 17.64 4.69 -17.58
CA GLY A 172 17.00 4.90 -18.88
C GLY A 172 15.55 5.36 -18.75
N MET A 173 14.79 4.77 -17.82
CA MET A 173 13.44 5.21 -17.52
C MET A 173 13.39 6.63 -16.93
N LEU A 174 14.29 6.95 -15.98
CA LEU A 174 14.38 8.32 -15.42
C LEU A 174 14.71 9.36 -16.50
N ILE A 175 15.64 9.04 -17.40
CA ILE A 175 16.01 9.91 -18.53
C ILE A 175 14.81 10.10 -19.46
N ALA A 176 14.07 9.03 -19.78
CA ALA A 176 12.86 9.12 -20.61
C ALA A 176 11.80 10.01 -19.95
N LEU A 177 11.54 9.82 -18.65
CA LEU A 177 10.54 10.56 -17.88
C LEU A 177 10.91 12.05 -17.74
N ALA A 178 12.17 12.34 -17.38
CA ALA A 178 12.69 13.70 -17.25
C ALA A 178 12.75 14.40 -18.63
N GLY A 179 13.18 13.67 -19.67
CA GLY A 179 13.17 14.14 -21.04
C GLY A 179 11.77 14.52 -21.51
N ALA A 180 10.75 13.73 -21.14
CA ALA A 180 9.37 14.01 -21.48
C ALA A 180 8.81 15.20 -20.74
N ALA A 181 9.06 15.30 -19.43
CA ALA A 181 8.67 16.46 -18.64
C ALA A 181 9.31 17.73 -19.23
N TYR A 182 10.60 17.69 -19.54
CA TYR A 182 11.30 18.78 -20.21
C TYR A 182 10.76 19.07 -21.61
N ALA A 183 10.26 18.05 -22.31
CA ALA A 183 9.70 18.22 -23.64
C ALA A 183 8.31 18.83 -23.66
N ILE A 184 7.44 18.38 -22.75
CA ILE A 184 6.01 18.66 -22.77
C ILE A 184 5.70 19.94 -22.00
N ILE A 185 6.34 20.14 -20.84
CA ILE A 185 6.00 21.25 -19.94
C ILE A 185 6.25 22.61 -20.59
N PRO A 186 7.43 22.89 -21.20
CA PRO A 186 7.69 24.22 -21.75
C PRO A 186 6.72 24.62 -22.87
N PRO A 187 6.46 23.78 -23.90
CA PRO A 187 5.45 24.09 -24.92
C PRO A 187 4.07 24.37 -24.35
N ILE A 188 3.62 23.57 -23.37
CA ILE A 188 2.31 23.82 -22.74
C ILE A 188 2.31 25.16 -22.03
N VAL A 189 3.35 25.46 -21.24
CA VAL A 189 3.45 26.74 -20.53
C VAL A 189 3.50 27.91 -21.52
N THR A 190 4.28 27.83 -22.60
CA THR A 190 4.41 28.91 -23.57
C THR A 190 3.13 29.11 -24.38
N GLU A 191 2.50 28.03 -24.86
CA GLU A 191 1.28 28.11 -25.66
C GLU A 191 0.08 28.55 -24.83
N VAL A 192 -0.06 28.06 -23.59
CA VAL A 192 -1.11 28.52 -22.66
C VAL A 192 -0.89 29.99 -22.31
N SER A 193 0.37 30.40 -22.05
CA SER A 193 0.68 31.81 -21.76
C SER A 193 0.41 32.71 -22.96
N ALA A 194 0.77 32.26 -24.17
CA ALA A 194 0.49 32.96 -25.43
C ALA A 194 -1.02 33.06 -25.69
N PHE A 195 -1.78 32.01 -25.39
CA PHE A 195 -3.23 32.02 -25.50
C PHE A 195 -3.86 33.01 -24.52
N ILE A 196 -3.51 32.95 -23.23
CA ILE A 196 -4.02 33.86 -22.20
C ILE A 196 -3.73 35.32 -22.57
N THR A 197 -2.53 35.61 -23.09
CA THR A 197 -2.16 36.97 -23.52
C THR A 197 -2.82 37.40 -24.83
N SER A 198 -3.18 36.46 -25.70
CA SER A 198 -3.85 36.73 -26.99
C SER A 198 -5.36 36.87 -26.86
N VAL A 199 -5.98 36.26 -25.85
CA VAL A 199 -7.44 36.26 -25.61
C VAL A 199 -8.05 37.68 -25.63
N PRO A 200 -7.49 38.70 -24.94
CA PRO A 200 -8.01 40.06 -25.00
C PRO A 200 -8.03 40.63 -26.41
N SER A 201 -6.93 40.47 -27.16
CA SER A 201 -6.80 40.96 -28.53
C SER A 201 -7.70 40.21 -29.53
N LEU A 202 -7.97 38.91 -29.28
CA LEU A 202 -8.93 38.12 -30.05
C LEU A 202 -10.36 38.61 -29.81
N LEU A 203 -10.70 38.94 -28.56
CA LEU A 203 -12.01 39.51 -28.22
C LEU A 203 -12.20 40.89 -28.84
N GLU A 204 -11.18 41.75 -28.85
CA GLU A 204 -11.22 43.05 -29.53
C GLU A 204 -11.40 42.90 -31.05
N ARG A 205 -10.68 41.97 -31.69
CA ARG A 205 -10.83 41.68 -33.12
C ARG A 205 -12.20 41.11 -33.47
N LEU A 206 -12.81 40.35 -32.56
CA LEU A 206 -14.18 39.86 -32.71
C LEU A 206 -15.22 40.97 -32.53
N GLN A 207 -14.98 41.96 -31.66
CA GLN A 207 -15.84 43.15 -31.51
C GLN A 207 -15.81 44.05 -32.76
N ASP A 208 -14.67 44.15 -33.43
CA ASP A 208 -14.52 44.96 -34.65
C ASP A 208 -15.02 44.27 -35.93
N ALA A 209 -15.34 42.98 -35.87
CA ALA A 209 -15.92 42.27 -37.02
C ALA A 209 -17.38 42.71 -37.24
N PRO A 210 -17.77 43.21 -38.44
CA PRO A 210 -19.07 43.83 -38.69
C PRO A 210 -20.26 42.88 -38.46
N THR A 211 -20.07 41.57 -38.64
CA THR A 211 -21.08 40.53 -38.41
C THR A 211 -21.34 40.28 -36.92
N ILE A 212 -20.32 40.42 -36.08
CA ILE A 212 -20.39 40.17 -34.64
C ILE A 212 -20.81 41.45 -33.90
N LYS A 213 -20.39 42.62 -34.39
CA LYS A 213 -20.80 43.93 -33.87
C LYS A 213 -22.33 44.12 -33.84
N ASN A 214 -23.03 43.60 -34.85
CA ASN A 214 -24.50 43.60 -34.89
C ASN A 214 -25.17 42.60 -33.93
N LEU A 215 -24.47 41.52 -33.57
CA LEU A 215 -24.94 40.49 -32.63
C LEU A 215 -24.68 40.92 -31.18
N ASP A 216 -23.53 41.54 -30.94
CA ASP A 216 -23.12 42.04 -29.62
C ASP A 216 -23.95 43.26 -29.19
N ALA A 217 -24.30 44.16 -30.13
CA ALA A 217 -25.25 45.24 -29.89
C ALA A 217 -26.67 44.77 -29.50
N LYS A 218 -27.04 43.52 -29.85
CA LYS A 218 -28.36 42.93 -29.55
C LYS A 218 -28.40 42.10 -28.27
N PHE A 219 -27.30 41.45 -27.90
CA PHE A 219 -27.27 40.46 -26.80
C PHE A 219 -26.18 40.71 -25.74
N GLY A 220 -25.26 41.66 -25.93
CA GLY A 220 -24.23 42.02 -24.94
C GLY A 220 -23.29 40.88 -24.55
N ILE A 221 -23.14 39.89 -25.43
CA ILE A 221 -22.47 38.60 -25.15
C ILE A 221 -20.98 38.82 -24.87
N ILE A 222 -20.34 39.75 -25.57
CA ILE A 222 -18.90 39.99 -25.42
C ILE A 222 -18.62 40.78 -24.14
N GLN A 223 -19.45 41.77 -23.79
CA GLN A 223 -19.33 42.45 -22.49
C GLN A 223 -19.57 41.50 -21.31
N GLN A 224 -20.50 40.54 -21.42
CA GLN A 224 -20.71 39.52 -20.39
C GLN A 224 -19.54 38.52 -20.32
N LEU A 225 -18.95 38.14 -21.45
CA LEU A 225 -17.76 37.28 -21.48
C LEU A 225 -16.54 37.98 -20.87
N GLN A 226 -16.24 39.22 -21.27
CA GLN A 226 -15.13 40.01 -20.71
C GLN A 226 -15.29 40.28 -19.21
N ASN A 227 -16.53 40.49 -18.75
CA ASN A 227 -16.80 40.71 -17.34
C ASN A 227 -16.98 39.44 -16.51
N SER A 228 -17.06 38.27 -17.16
CA SER A 228 -17.20 36.99 -16.48
C SER A 228 -16.00 36.74 -15.58
N ASP A 229 -16.26 36.14 -14.42
CA ASP A 229 -15.22 35.73 -13.48
C ASP A 229 -14.22 34.78 -14.14
N PHE A 230 -14.65 34.03 -15.16
CA PHE A 230 -13.77 33.15 -15.94
C PHE A 230 -12.65 33.92 -16.67
N ILE A 231 -12.99 34.96 -17.45
CA ILE A 231 -11.99 35.77 -18.17
C ILE A 231 -11.13 36.57 -17.19
N LYS A 232 -11.72 37.15 -16.14
CA LYS A 232 -10.97 37.90 -15.11
C LYS A 232 -10.00 37.01 -14.33
N ASN A 233 -10.38 35.78 -14.00
CA ASN A 233 -9.48 34.81 -13.36
C ASN A 233 -8.41 34.29 -14.31
N LEU A 234 -8.70 34.17 -15.61
CA LEU A 234 -7.72 33.83 -16.64
C LEU A 234 -6.67 34.93 -16.85
N THR A 235 -7.08 36.21 -16.92
CA THR A 235 -6.16 37.32 -17.20
C THR A 235 -5.51 37.92 -15.96
N GLY A 236 -6.23 38.00 -14.83
CA GLY A 236 -5.73 38.52 -13.55
C GLY A 236 -5.09 37.46 -12.63
N GLY A 237 -5.42 36.19 -12.85
CA GLY A 237 -4.94 35.04 -12.07
C GLY A 237 -3.98 34.13 -12.85
N ALA A 238 -3.42 34.56 -13.98
CA ALA A 238 -2.48 33.74 -14.74
C ALA A 238 -1.27 33.31 -13.91
N ALA A 239 -0.71 34.22 -13.11
CA ALA A 239 0.41 33.93 -12.21
C ALA A 239 0.00 32.94 -11.08
N SER A 240 -1.17 33.11 -10.47
CA SER A 240 -1.66 32.19 -9.43
C SER A 240 -2.02 30.82 -10.01
N THR A 241 -2.53 30.77 -11.25
CA THR A 241 -2.81 29.53 -11.99
C THR A 241 -1.50 28.80 -12.31
N ILE A 242 -0.49 29.49 -12.85
CA ILE A 242 0.83 28.90 -13.13
C ILE A 242 1.48 28.40 -11.84
N VAL A 243 1.41 29.16 -10.75
CA VAL A 243 1.93 28.72 -9.43
C VAL A 243 1.17 27.51 -8.93
N SER A 244 -0.17 27.47 -9.03
CA SER A 244 -0.98 26.32 -8.60
C SER A 244 -0.69 25.06 -9.41
N VAL A 245 -0.45 25.19 -10.72
CA VAL A 245 0.01 24.10 -11.58
C VAL A 245 1.39 23.65 -11.14
N GLY A 246 2.31 24.57 -10.85
CA GLY A 246 3.64 24.26 -10.31
C GLY A 246 3.59 23.48 -8.99
N VAL A 247 2.75 23.89 -8.03
CA VAL A 247 2.55 23.19 -6.76
C VAL A 247 1.96 21.79 -6.99
N THR A 248 0.98 21.66 -7.88
CA THR A 248 0.36 20.37 -8.22
C THR A 248 1.37 19.43 -8.87
N VAL A 249 2.18 19.93 -9.82
CA VAL A 249 3.25 19.18 -10.47
C VAL A 249 4.32 18.77 -9.46
N ALA A 250 4.69 19.64 -8.52
CA ALA A 250 5.64 19.31 -7.46
C ALA A 250 5.11 18.20 -6.52
N GLY A 251 3.82 18.25 -6.17
CA GLY A 251 3.16 17.19 -5.39
C GLY A 251 3.18 15.85 -6.11
N ILE A 252 2.76 15.83 -7.39
CA ILE A 252 2.81 14.64 -8.24
C ILE A 252 4.25 14.11 -8.37
N ALA A 253 5.23 15.00 -8.52
CA ALA A 253 6.64 14.61 -8.60
C ALA A 253 7.13 13.96 -7.30
N GLY A 254 6.65 14.41 -6.14
CA GLY A 254 6.93 13.80 -4.84
C GLY A 254 6.37 12.38 -4.73
N ASP A 255 5.09 12.19 -5.05
CA ASP A 255 4.44 10.88 -5.03
C ASP A 255 5.08 9.92 -6.04
N LEU A 256 5.39 10.44 -7.23
CA LEU A 256 6.10 9.70 -8.27
C LEU A 256 7.51 9.33 -7.80
N PHE A 257 8.24 10.23 -7.13
CA PHE A 257 9.55 9.93 -6.58
C PHE A 257 9.51 8.78 -5.58
N VAL A 258 8.55 8.79 -4.65
CA VAL A 258 8.36 7.68 -3.69
C VAL A 258 8.06 6.37 -4.43
N CYS A 259 7.14 6.42 -5.40
CA CYS A 259 6.79 5.26 -6.22
C CYS A 259 8.01 4.71 -6.99
N LEU A 260 8.82 5.58 -7.57
CA LEU A 260 10.02 5.24 -8.32
C LEU A 260 11.08 4.62 -7.43
N VAL A 261 11.36 5.22 -6.27
CA VAL A 261 12.29 4.65 -5.27
C VAL A 261 11.85 3.25 -4.88
N LEU A 262 10.56 3.07 -4.58
CA LEU A 262 10.02 1.77 -4.21
C LEU A 262 10.09 0.76 -5.35
N ALA A 263 9.81 1.18 -6.59
CA ALA A 263 9.95 0.35 -7.77
C ALA A 263 11.40 -0.09 -8.00
N LEU A 264 12.39 0.79 -7.76
CA LEU A 264 13.81 0.45 -7.79
C LEU A 264 14.15 -0.65 -6.77
N PHE A 265 13.68 -0.51 -5.52
CA PHE A 265 13.87 -1.53 -4.49
C PHE A 265 13.20 -2.86 -4.86
N PHE A 266 11.97 -2.83 -5.38
CA PHE A 266 11.28 -4.02 -5.87
C PHE A 266 12.02 -4.67 -7.03
N LEU A 267 12.50 -3.91 -8.01
CA LEU A 267 13.19 -4.40 -9.20
C LEU A 267 14.55 -5.01 -8.86
N ALA A 268 15.31 -4.35 -7.98
CA ALA A 268 16.59 -4.85 -7.47
C ALA A 268 16.41 -6.13 -6.62
N GLY A 269 15.41 -6.12 -5.74
CA GLY A 269 15.08 -7.23 -4.83
C GLY A 269 14.22 -8.33 -5.43
N PHE A 270 13.74 -8.17 -6.66
CA PHE A 270 12.67 -8.98 -7.27
C PHE A 270 12.82 -10.50 -7.06
N PRO A 271 13.97 -11.16 -7.33
CA PRO A 271 14.08 -12.62 -7.18
C PRO A 271 14.08 -13.04 -5.70
N ARG A 272 14.59 -12.20 -4.79
CA ARG A 272 14.55 -12.46 -3.34
C ARG A 272 13.12 -12.30 -2.80
N ILE A 273 12.41 -11.25 -3.23
CA ILE A 273 11.03 -10.97 -2.85
C ILE A 273 10.12 -12.09 -3.36
N LYS A 274 10.25 -12.49 -4.63
CA LYS A 274 9.53 -13.62 -5.24
C LYS A 274 9.78 -14.93 -4.49
N ALA A 275 11.04 -15.26 -4.21
CA ALA A 275 11.39 -16.47 -3.46
C ALA A 275 10.84 -16.44 -2.02
N GLY A 276 10.86 -15.28 -1.37
CA GLY A 276 10.27 -15.07 -0.04
C GLY A 276 8.74 -15.27 -0.07
N ALA A 277 8.05 -14.66 -1.03
CA ALA A 277 6.61 -14.79 -1.20
C ALA A 277 6.18 -16.24 -1.41
N PHE A 278 6.91 -17.01 -2.22
CA PHE A 278 6.60 -18.43 -2.44
C PHE A 278 6.90 -19.32 -1.22
N ARG A 279 7.78 -18.89 -0.31
CA ARG A 279 8.05 -19.63 0.93
C ARG A 279 6.91 -19.52 1.94
N LEU A 280 6.07 -18.49 1.86
CA LEU A 280 4.88 -18.35 2.70
C LEU A 280 3.84 -19.45 2.43
N ALA A 281 3.87 -20.07 1.25
CA ALA A 281 3.01 -21.19 0.93
C ALA A 281 3.41 -22.46 1.74
N PRO A 282 2.43 -23.23 2.25
CA PRO A 282 2.68 -24.53 2.87
C PRO A 282 3.48 -25.45 1.95
N ALA A 283 4.40 -26.25 2.52
CA ALA A 283 5.30 -27.11 1.76
C ALA A 283 4.57 -28.05 0.78
N SER A 284 3.38 -28.54 1.16
CA SER A 284 2.55 -29.43 0.33
C SER A 284 2.04 -28.79 -0.96
N ARG A 285 1.88 -27.46 -1.02
CA ARG A 285 1.36 -26.74 -2.19
C ARG A 285 2.38 -25.80 -2.83
N ARG A 286 3.59 -25.70 -2.26
CA ARG A 286 4.61 -24.72 -2.66
C ARG A 286 4.95 -24.81 -4.15
N ALA A 287 5.13 -26.02 -4.70
CA ALA A 287 5.40 -26.19 -6.13
C ALA A 287 4.30 -25.61 -7.02
N ARG A 288 3.02 -25.86 -6.68
CA ARG A 288 1.86 -25.33 -7.41
C ARG A 288 1.76 -23.81 -7.28
N VAL A 289 1.98 -23.26 -6.09
CA VAL A 289 1.96 -21.80 -5.86
C VAL A 289 3.10 -21.11 -6.60
N THR A 290 4.29 -21.71 -6.62
CA THR A 290 5.42 -21.21 -7.40
C THR A 290 5.07 -21.18 -8.89
N ASP A 291 4.65 -22.31 -9.48
CA ASP A 291 4.29 -22.39 -10.90
C ASP A 291 3.22 -21.36 -11.29
N LEU A 292 2.11 -21.29 -10.54
CA LEU A 292 1.05 -20.31 -10.78
C LEU A 292 1.55 -18.88 -10.63
N GLY A 293 2.34 -18.60 -9.59
CA GLY A 293 2.93 -17.28 -9.37
C GLY A 293 3.88 -16.87 -10.50
N GLU A 294 4.67 -17.79 -11.05
CA GLU A 294 5.53 -17.50 -12.21
C GLU A 294 4.72 -17.18 -13.46
N LYS A 295 3.63 -17.91 -13.70
CA LYS A 295 2.73 -17.65 -14.82
C LYS A 295 2.04 -16.29 -14.70
N ILE A 296 1.53 -15.93 -13.51
CA ILE A 296 0.93 -14.61 -13.25
C ILE A 296 1.94 -13.51 -13.54
N LEU A 297 3.15 -13.60 -12.97
CA LEU A 297 4.21 -12.61 -13.17
C LEU A 297 4.62 -12.50 -14.65
N LYS A 298 4.71 -13.62 -15.36
CA LYS A 298 5.02 -13.66 -16.78
C LYS A 298 3.92 -13.00 -17.63
N GLN A 299 2.66 -13.22 -17.28
CA GLN A 299 1.51 -12.63 -17.97
C GLN A 299 1.42 -11.11 -17.72
N MET A 300 1.63 -10.66 -16.49
CA MET A 300 1.70 -9.23 -16.14
C MET A 300 2.87 -8.53 -16.84
N GLY A 301 4.07 -9.13 -16.82
CA GLY A 301 5.24 -8.60 -17.52
C GLY A 301 5.05 -8.60 -19.05
N GLY A 302 4.39 -9.61 -19.60
CA GLY A 302 4.03 -9.69 -21.01
C GLY A 302 3.07 -8.58 -21.45
N TYR A 303 2.06 -8.28 -20.62
CA TYR A 303 1.14 -7.16 -20.82
C TYR A 303 1.87 -5.80 -20.81
N LEU A 304 2.74 -5.54 -19.80
CA LEU A 304 3.52 -4.29 -19.73
C LEU A 304 4.51 -4.16 -20.91
N ALA A 305 5.12 -5.25 -21.34
CA ALA A 305 5.97 -5.26 -22.54
C ALA A 305 5.16 -4.95 -23.81
N GLY A 306 3.96 -5.53 -23.95
CA GLY A 306 3.04 -5.21 -25.03
C GLY A 306 2.60 -3.74 -25.03
N ALA A 307 2.21 -3.21 -23.88
CA ALA A 307 1.86 -1.80 -23.70
C ALA A 307 3.02 -0.88 -24.08
N THR A 308 4.27 -1.23 -23.69
CA THR A 308 5.46 -0.45 -24.07
C THR A 308 5.67 -0.41 -25.58
N ILE A 309 5.38 -1.50 -26.31
CA ILE A 309 5.48 -1.52 -27.77
C ILE A 309 4.42 -0.61 -28.41
N VAL A 310 3.18 -0.65 -27.91
CA VAL A 310 2.09 0.22 -28.37
C VAL A 310 2.43 1.69 -28.11
N ALA A 311 2.88 2.02 -26.90
CA ALA A 311 3.34 3.34 -26.51
C ALA A 311 4.46 3.88 -27.41
N ILE A 312 5.51 3.08 -27.66
CA ILE A 312 6.61 3.49 -28.57
C ILE A 312 6.05 3.75 -29.97
N GLN A 313 5.14 2.90 -30.46
CA GLN A 313 4.50 3.11 -31.76
C GLN A 313 3.69 4.42 -31.79
N ALA A 314 2.87 4.68 -30.76
CA ALA A 314 2.09 5.90 -30.65
C ALA A 314 3.00 7.13 -30.68
N GLY A 315 4.09 7.12 -29.92
CA GLY A 315 5.10 8.16 -29.92
C GLY A 315 5.76 8.40 -31.27
N VAL A 316 6.25 7.33 -31.90
CA VAL A 316 6.91 7.42 -33.20
C VAL A 316 5.96 7.97 -34.27
N VAL A 317 4.72 7.48 -34.32
CA VAL A 317 3.74 7.88 -35.34
C VAL A 317 3.26 9.33 -35.11
N ALA A 318 2.95 9.71 -33.87
CA ALA A 318 2.55 11.07 -33.55
C ALA A 318 3.69 12.08 -33.79
N GLY A 319 4.91 11.73 -33.39
CA GLY A 319 6.10 12.53 -33.62
C GLY A 319 6.45 12.72 -35.09
N LEU A 320 6.38 11.64 -35.88
CA LEU A 320 6.65 11.68 -37.30
C LEU A 320 5.61 12.53 -38.03
N PHE A 321 4.33 12.38 -37.68
CA PHE A 321 3.28 13.26 -38.22
C PHE A 321 3.54 14.72 -37.87
N ALA A 322 3.83 15.02 -36.60
CA ALA A 322 4.10 16.39 -36.17
C ALA A 322 5.28 17.00 -36.94
N ALA A 323 6.34 16.22 -37.17
CA ALA A 323 7.51 16.67 -37.94
C ALA A 323 7.16 16.92 -39.41
N VAL A 324 6.41 16.03 -40.06
CA VAL A 324 6.04 16.13 -41.48
C VAL A 324 5.01 17.23 -41.72
N ALA A 325 4.04 17.38 -40.81
CA ALA A 325 2.99 18.39 -40.90
C ALA A 325 3.48 19.80 -40.49
N GLY A 326 4.72 19.93 -39.99
CA GLY A 326 5.27 21.23 -39.56
C GLY A 326 4.71 21.73 -38.23
N LEU A 327 4.19 20.83 -37.38
CA LEU A 327 3.82 21.20 -36.02
C LEU A 327 5.09 21.55 -35.23
N PRO A 328 5.02 22.54 -34.34
CA PRO A 328 6.12 22.86 -33.45
C PRO A 328 6.24 21.74 -32.40
N TYR A 329 7.46 21.58 -31.87
CA TYR A 329 7.77 20.59 -30.83
C TYR A 329 7.43 19.12 -31.18
N PRO A 330 7.80 18.60 -32.37
CA PRO A 330 7.47 17.23 -32.77
C PRO A 330 8.05 16.16 -31.83
N TRP A 331 9.21 16.44 -31.24
CA TRP A 331 9.86 15.59 -30.24
C TRP A 331 9.08 15.55 -28.92
N ALA A 332 8.45 16.66 -28.52
CA ALA A 332 7.59 16.73 -27.34
C ALA A 332 6.30 15.94 -27.54
N ILE A 333 5.70 16.07 -28.73
CA ILE A 333 4.54 15.27 -29.12
C ILE A 333 4.92 13.79 -29.14
N ALA A 334 6.06 13.42 -29.71
CA ALA A 334 6.52 12.02 -29.78
C ALA A 334 6.69 11.40 -28.38
N LEU A 335 7.39 12.11 -27.51
CA LEU A 335 7.72 11.61 -26.19
C LEU A 335 6.51 11.67 -25.23
N GLY A 336 5.66 12.69 -25.37
CA GLY A 336 4.39 12.79 -24.67
C GLY A 336 3.41 11.71 -25.06
N ALA A 337 3.23 11.46 -26.36
CA ALA A 337 2.48 10.33 -26.87
C ALA A 337 3.01 9.01 -26.30
N ALA A 338 4.31 8.76 -26.36
CA ALA A 338 4.87 7.50 -25.85
C ALA A 338 4.67 7.30 -24.34
N LEU A 339 4.82 8.33 -23.51
CA LEU A 339 4.72 8.16 -22.06
C LEU A 339 3.29 8.24 -21.54
N LEU A 340 2.48 9.13 -22.08
CA LEU A 340 1.11 9.30 -21.63
C LEU A 340 0.22 8.12 -22.09
N ASP A 341 0.61 7.39 -23.12
CA ASP A 341 -0.13 6.20 -23.59
C ASP A 341 -0.22 5.07 -22.53
N PHE A 342 0.68 5.06 -21.53
CA PHE A 342 0.55 4.18 -20.38
C PHE A 342 -0.67 4.49 -19.50
N VAL A 343 -1.30 5.66 -19.66
CA VAL A 343 -2.52 6.07 -18.98
C VAL A 343 -3.70 6.01 -19.96
N PRO A 344 -4.44 4.88 -20.04
CA PRO A 344 -5.50 4.72 -21.03
C PRO A 344 -6.54 5.83 -20.90
N VAL A 345 -7.12 6.21 -22.04
CA VAL A 345 -8.10 7.31 -22.18
C VAL A 345 -7.48 8.69 -21.92
N VAL A 346 -6.88 8.92 -20.75
CA VAL A 346 -6.34 10.22 -20.34
C VAL A 346 -5.18 10.65 -21.24
N GLY A 347 -4.22 9.74 -21.48
CA GLY A 347 -3.03 10.07 -22.26
C GLY A 347 -3.34 10.44 -23.70
N PRO A 348 -4.10 9.61 -24.44
CA PRO A 348 -4.52 9.95 -25.78
C PRO A 348 -5.33 11.25 -25.86
N ILE A 349 -6.19 11.53 -24.89
CA ILE A 349 -6.94 12.80 -24.84
C ILE A 349 -6.00 13.98 -24.68
N ILE A 350 -5.06 13.94 -23.73
CA ILE A 350 -4.12 15.04 -23.49
C ILE A 350 -3.28 15.31 -24.73
N VAL A 351 -2.67 14.27 -25.31
CA VAL A 351 -1.78 14.39 -26.46
C VAL A 351 -2.55 14.85 -27.70
N GLY A 352 -3.71 14.24 -27.97
CA GLY A 352 -4.56 14.62 -29.10
C GLY A 352 -5.07 16.05 -28.99
N LEU A 353 -5.47 16.47 -27.80
CA LEU A 353 -5.88 17.86 -27.54
C LEU A 353 -4.70 18.82 -27.71
N SER A 354 -3.52 18.52 -27.15
CA SER A 354 -2.32 19.32 -27.32
C SER A 354 -1.94 19.46 -28.79
N MET A 355 -1.88 18.36 -29.55
CA MET A 355 -1.59 18.40 -31.00
C MET A 355 -2.60 19.24 -31.77
N THR A 356 -3.89 19.14 -31.41
CA THR A 356 -4.96 19.91 -32.05
C THR A 356 -4.84 21.40 -31.75
N LEU A 357 -4.64 21.78 -30.48
CA LEU A 357 -4.50 23.18 -30.06
C LEU A 357 -3.27 23.84 -30.68
N ILE A 358 -2.14 23.13 -30.65
CA ILE A 358 -0.90 23.57 -31.29
C ILE A 358 -1.08 23.72 -32.81
N GLY A 359 -1.85 22.83 -33.44
CA GLY A 359 -2.15 22.96 -34.86
C GLY A 359 -3.04 24.16 -35.17
N LEU A 360 -4.07 24.39 -34.35
CA LEU A 360 -5.00 25.51 -34.46
C LEU A 360 -4.33 26.86 -34.24
N SER A 361 -3.30 26.94 -33.39
CA SER A 361 -2.54 28.18 -33.17
C SER A 361 -1.76 28.61 -34.41
N GLN A 362 -1.41 27.68 -35.31
CA GLN A 362 -0.81 28.00 -36.60
C GLN A 362 -1.84 28.26 -37.70
N SER A 363 -2.81 27.35 -37.89
CA SER A 363 -3.90 27.55 -38.85
C SER A 363 -5.08 26.61 -38.58
N LEU A 364 -6.28 27.04 -38.95
CA LEU A 364 -7.50 26.24 -38.80
C LEU A 364 -7.38 24.88 -39.52
N THR A 365 -6.85 24.88 -40.74
CA THR A 365 -6.68 23.67 -41.55
C THR A 365 -5.72 22.68 -40.88
N LEU A 366 -4.58 23.15 -40.39
CA LEU A 366 -3.57 22.29 -39.77
C LEU A 366 -4.07 21.72 -38.44
N GLY A 367 -4.81 22.49 -37.65
CA GLY A 367 -5.49 22.00 -36.45
C GLY A 367 -6.53 20.91 -36.72
N ILE A 368 -7.37 21.08 -37.74
CA ILE A 368 -8.36 20.06 -38.15
C ILE A 368 -7.66 18.79 -38.65
N VAL A 369 -6.60 18.93 -39.46
CA VAL A 369 -5.81 17.79 -39.95
C VAL A 369 -5.13 17.05 -38.80
N ALA A 370 -4.56 17.76 -37.83
CA ALA A 370 -3.94 17.17 -36.64
C ALA A 370 -4.96 16.40 -35.79
N ALA A 371 -6.14 16.97 -35.56
CA ALA A 371 -7.23 16.31 -34.83
C ALA A 371 -7.70 15.04 -35.55
N ALA A 372 -7.97 15.13 -36.85
CA ALA A 372 -8.41 14.00 -37.66
C ALA A 372 -7.36 12.89 -37.69
N PHE A 373 -6.09 13.24 -37.87
CA PHE A 373 -4.99 12.30 -37.83
C PHE A 373 -4.91 11.57 -36.48
N TYR A 374 -4.94 12.32 -35.37
CA TYR A 374 -4.80 11.74 -34.04
C TYR A 374 -5.96 10.80 -33.71
N VAL A 375 -7.20 11.19 -34.04
CA VAL A 375 -8.37 10.31 -33.89
C VAL A 375 -8.21 9.04 -34.72
N CYS A 376 -7.76 9.16 -35.98
CA CYS A 376 -7.53 7.99 -36.83
C CYS A 376 -6.44 7.07 -36.27
N GLN A 377 -5.34 7.63 -35.77
CA GLN A 377 -4.27 6.88 -35.13
C GLN A 377 -4.77 6.15 -33.88
N HIS A 378 -5.53 6.84 -33.01
CA HIS A 378 -6.06 6.24 -31.79
C HIS A 378 -7.07 5.12 -32.08
N LEU A 379 -7.94 5.30 -33.09
CA LEU A 379 -8.85 4.24 -33.53
C LEU A 379 -8.09 3.05 -34.11
N PHE A 380 -7.09 3.29 -34.95
CA PHE A 380 -6.24 2.21 -35.48
C PHE A 380 -5.54 1.44 -34.36
N GLU A 381 -5.02 2.16 -33.38
CA GLU A 381 -4.38 1.58 -32.21
C GLU A 381 -5.36 0.71 -31.41
N ALA A 382 -6.51 1.26 -31.02
CA ALA A 382 -7.51 0.59 -30.20
C ALA A 382 -8.12 -0.65 -30.87
N TYR A 383 -8.42 -0.59 -32.17
CA TYR A 383 -9.14 -1.66 -32.87
C TYR A 383 -8.23 -2.68 -33.57
N TRP A 384 -7.03 -2.28 -34.00
CA TRP A 384 -6.18 -3.15 -34.83
C TRP A 384 -4.86 -3.51 -34.16
N LEU A 385 -4.13 -2.51 -33.64
CA LEU A 385 -2.81 -2.73 -33.08
C LEU A 385 -2.87 -3.39 -31.71
N TYR A 386 -3.66 -2.83 -30.80
CA TYR A 386 -3.75 -3.29 -29.41
C TYR A 386 -4.15 -4.77 -29.33
N PRO A 387 -5.21 -5.25 -30.02
CA PRO A 387 -5.53 -6.67 -30.03
C PRO A 387 -4.42 -7.53 -30.66
N ARG A 388 -3.72 -7.07 -31.70
CA ARG A 388 -2.63 -7.82 -32.34
C ARG A 388 -1.42 -7.97 -31.43
N VAL A 389 -1.03 -6.91 -30.73
CA VAL A 389 0.10 -6.94 -29.79
C VAL A 389 -0.27 -7.78 -28.56
N MET A 390 -1.50 -7.65 -28.06
CA MET A 390 -1.91 -8.26 -26.81
C MET A 390 -2.36 -9.73 -26.94
N ARG A 391 -2.81 -10.17 -28.13
CA ARG A 391 -3.24 -11.56 -28.41
C ARG A 391 -2.20 -12.62 -28.08
N ARG A 392 -0.91 -12.28 -28.05
CA ARG A 392 0.17 -13.22 -27.68
C ARG A 392 0.45 -13.29 -26.18
N GLN A 393 -0.06 -12.35 -25.39
CA GLN A 393 0.32 -12.15 -23.99
C GLN A 393 -0.81 -12.44 -23.01
N VAL A 394 -2.08 -12.24 -23.41
CA VAL A 394 -3.22 -12.33 -22.48
C VAL A 394 -4.50 -12.80 -23.21
N ASP A 395 -4.92 -14.06 -23.00
CA ASP A 395 -6.22 -14.59 -23.46
C ASP A 395 -7.34 -14.11 -22.53
N ILE A 396 -7.64 -12.80 -22.54
CA ILE A 396 -8.74 -12.22 -21.76
C ILE A 396 -9.84 -11.81 -22.72
N SER A 397 -11.09 -12.11 -22.35
CA SER A 397 -12.25 -11.57 -23.05
C SER A 397 -12.22 -10.04 -22.98
N THR A 398 -12.35 -9.33 -24.10
CA THR A 398 -12.38 -7.85 -24.14
C THR A 398 -13.36 -7.27 -23.12
N LEU A 399 -14.51 -7.95 -22.90
CA LEU A 399 -15.49 -7.57 -21.88
C LEU A 399 -14.89 -7.57 -20.46
N ALA A 400 -14.10 -8.58 -20.10
CA ALA A 400 -13.48 -8.68 -18.78
C ALA A 400 -12.44 -7.57 -18.56
N VAL A 401 -11.70 -7.16 -19.60
CA VAL A 401 -10.78 -6.00 -19.53
C VAL A 401 -11.56 -4.72 -19.29
N VAL A 402 -12.62 -4.47 -20.06
CA VAL A 402 -13.46 -3.27 -19.91
C VAL A 402 -14.11 -3.22 -18.53
N LEU A 403 -14.70 -4.33 -18.07
CA LEU A 403 -15.29 -4.40 -16.73
C LEU A 403 -14.25 -4.18 -15.63
N ALA A 404 -13.07 -4.77 -15.76
CA ALA A 404 -11.99 -4.54 -14.80
C ALA A 404 -11.58 -3.06 -14.75
N ILE A 405 -11.46 -2.39 -15.90
CA ILE A 405 -11.13 -0.96 -15.96
C ILE A 405 -12.23 -0.12 -15.30
N LEU A 406 -13.50 -0.41 -15.57
CA LEU A 406 -14.63 0.30 -14.97
C LEU A 406 -14.69 0.10 -13.44
N ILE A 407 -14.52 -1.14 -12.97
CA ILE A 407 -14.52 -1.47 -11.54
C ILE A 407 -13.30 -0.84 -10.85
N GLY A 408 -12.11 -1.00 -11.42
CA GLY A 408 -10.87 -0.41 -10.89
C GLY A 408 -10.96 1.12 -10.85
N GLY A 409 -11.49 1.73 -11.91
CA GLY A 409 -11.75 3.16 -12.01
C GLY A 409 -12.70 3.66 -10.93
N ALA A 410 -13.78 2.93 -10.67
CA ALA A 410 -14.74 3.28 -9.62
C ALA A 410 -14.17 3.13 -8.20
N LEU A 411 -13.28 2.15 -7.97
CA LEU A 411 -12.73 1.86 -6.64
C LEU A 411 -11.55 2.74 -6.26
N LEU A 412 -10.59 2.93 -7.16
CA LEU A 412 -9.32 3.61 -6.86
C LEU A 412 -9.01 4.75 -7.85
N GLY A 413 -10.03 5.24 -8.56
CA GLY A 413 -9.89 6.31 -9.56
C GLY A 413 -8.98 5.91 -10.72
N VAL A 414 -8.25 6.88 -11.26
CA VAL A 414 -7.33 6.68 -12.41
C VAL A 414 -6.31 5.58 -12.11
N THR A 415 -5.77 5.53 -10.89
CA THR A 415 -4.80 4.51 -10.51
C THR A 415 -5.39 3.10 -10.54
N GLY A 416 -6.64 2.92 -10.12
CA GLY A 416 -7.31 1.61 -10.21
C GLY A 416 -7.58 1.17 -11.64
N ALA A 417 -7.94 2.11 -12.52
CA ALA A 417 -8.09 1.83 -13.95
C ALA A 417 -6.77 1.37 -14.59
N LEU A 418 -5.62 1.94 -14.20
CA LEU A 418 -4.30 1.53 -14.68
C LEU A 418 -3.93 0.10 -14.26
N LEU A 419 -4.20 -0.24 -13.00
CA LEU A 419 -3.86 -1.54 -12.43
C LEU A 419 -4.88 -2.63 -12.80
N ALA A 420 -6.04 -2.25 -13.32
CA ALA A 420 -7.13 -3.15 -13.62
C ALA A 420 -6.74 -4.31 -14.53
N VAL A 421 -5.99 -4.04 -15.61
CA VAL A 421 -5.71 -5.06 -16.63
C VAL A 421 -4.73 -6.14 -16.12
N PRO A 422 -3.57 -5.80 -15.51
CA PRO A 422 -2.70 -6.80 -14.88
C PRO A 422 -3.39 -7.59 -13.77
N VAL A 423 -4.22 -6.93 -12.96
CA VAL A 423 -4.98 -7.59 -11.88
C VAL A 423 -6.01 -8.56 -12.45
N ALA A 424 -6.78 -8.13 -13.46
CA ALA A 424 -7.74 -8.98 -14.14
C ALA A 424 -7.09 -10.21 -14.78
N ALA A 425 -5.91 -10.03 -15.39
CA ALA A 425 -5.13 -11.14 -15.93
C ALA A 425 -4.77 -12.17 -14.86
N GLY A 426 -4.26 -11.71 -13.71
CA GLY A 426 -3.94 -12.58 -12.58
C GLY A 426 -5.17 -13.29 -12.01
N VAL A 427 -6.28 -12.57 -11.82
CA VAL A 427 -7.54 -13.14 -11.32
C VAL A 427 -8.08 -14.21 -12.26
N GLN A 428 -8.10 -13.93 -13.57
CA GLN A 428 -8.60 -14.90 -14.55
C GLN A 428 -7.72 -16.15 -14.61
N LEU A 429 -6.40 -16.00 -14.50
CA LEU A 429 -5.50 -17.14 -14.46
C LEU A 429 -5.75 -18.01 -13.22
N ILE A 430 -5.98 -17.40 -12.05
CA ILE A 430 -6.36 -18.12 -10.83
C ILE A 430 -7.71 -18.84 -11.03
N MET A 431 -8.71 -18.18 -11.61
CA MET A 431 -10.01 -18.79 -11.90
C MET A 431 -9.86 -20.02 -12.79
N ARG A 432 -9.06 -19.94 -13.85
CA ARG A 432 -8.84 -21.03 -14.80
C ARG A 432 -7.99 -22.18 -14.24
N GLU A 433 -6.93 -21.90 -13.48
CA GLU A 433 -6.01 -22.94 -12.99
C GLU A 433 -6.35 -23.49 -11.60
N VAL A 434 -7.18 -22.79 -10.82
CA VAL A 434 -7.56 -23.20 -9.46
C VAL A 434 -9.04 -23.52 -9.37
N VAL A 435 -9.93 -22.61 -9.77
CA VAL A 435 -11.38 -22.75 -9.51
C VAL A 435 -12.03 -23.77 -10.44
N MET A 436 -11.84 -23.66 -11.77
CA MET A 436 -12.44 -24.59 -12.73
C MET A 436 -12.01 -26.06 -12.50
N PRO A 437 -10.71 -26.38 -12.29
CA PRO A 437 -10.30 -27.76 -12.05
C PRO A 437 -10.75 -28.32 -10.70
N MET A 438 -11.07 -27.45 -9.72
CA MET A 438 -11.66 -27.90 -8.44
C MET A 438 -13.12 -28.28 -8.60
N GLN A 439 -13.85 -27.59 -9.48
CA GLN A 439 -15.23 -27.88 -9.82
C GLN A 439 -15.36 -29.12 -10.71
N GLU A 440 -14.41 -29.39 -11.61
CA GLU A 440 -14.43 -30.60 -12.45
C GLU A 440 -14.05 -31.88 -11.70
N ARG A 441 -13.49 -31.75 -10.48
CA ARG A 441 -13.10 -32.89 -9.62
C ARG A 441 -14.20 -33.33 -8.65
N HIS A 442 -15.28 -32.57 -8.55
CA HIS A 442 -16.48 -32.89 -7.76
C HIS A 442 -17.68 -32.97 -8.71
#